data_AF-A0A9D0W2G8-F1
#
_entry.id   AF-A0A9D0W2G8-F1
#
_cell.length_a   1.000
_cell.length_b   1.000
_cell.length_c   1.000
_cell.angle_alpha   90.00
_cell.angle_beta   90.00
_cell.angle_gamma   90.00
#
_symmetry.space_group_name_H-M   'P 1'
#
loop_
_entity.id
_entity.type
_entity.pdbx_description
1 polymer ?
#
loop_
_entity_poly.entity_id
_entity_poly.type
_entity_poly.pdbx_seq_one_letter_code
_entity_poly.pdbx_strand_id
1 'polypeptide(L)' 'MTEVTVRQFADVVGLPVERLLAQLDEAGLDVSGADDTISDKEKMQ' A
#
# COMPACT_ATOMS: atom_id res chain seq x y z
N MET A 1 13.22 -4.08 -7.63
CA MET A 1 11.76 -3.99 -7.51
C MET A 1 11.42 -4.79 -6.28
N THR A 2 11.11 -4.11 -5.18
CA THR A 2 10.76 -4.76 -3.91
C THR A 2 9.25 -4.69 -3.83
N GLU A 3 8.59 -5.81 -4.10
CA GLU A 3 7.15 -5.94 -3.96
C GLU A 3 6.88 -6.04 -2.45
N VAL A 4 6.28 -5.02 -1.85
CA VAL A 4 5.97 -5.01 -0.41
C VAL A 4 4.47 -5.09 -0.24
N THR A 5 3.99 -5.97 0.63
CA THR A 5 2.54 -6.03 0.90
C THR A 5 2.08 -4.80 1.68
N VAL A 6 0.80 -4.45 1.58
CA VAL A 6 0.22 -3.36 2.38
C VAL A 6 0.48 -3.58 3.87
N ARG A 7 0.49 -4.84 4.34
CA ARG A 7 0.87 -5.19 5.72
C ARG A 7 2.33 -4.92 6.04
N GLN A 8 3.26 -5.24 5.16
CA GLN A 8 4.67 -4.92 5.39
C GLN A 8 4.92 -3.41 5.36
N PHE A 9 4.24 -2.71 4.45
CA PHE A 9 4.29 -1.26 4.39
C PHE A 9 3.71 -0.63 5.68
N ALA A 10 2.58 -1.13 6.17
CA ALA A 10 1.99 -0.74 7.46
C ALA A 10 2.96 -0.88 8.63
N ASP A 11 3.69 -2.00 8.70
CA ASP A 11 4.66 -2.28 9.75
C ASP A 11 5.86 -1.30 9.70
N VAL A 12 6.35 -1.01 8.49
CA VAL A 12 7.47 -0.09 8.25
C VAL A 12 7.12 1.36 8.58
N VAL A 13 5.93 1.82 8.18
CA VAL A 13 5.49 3.20 8.42
C VAL A 13 4.83 3.33 9.82
N GLY A 14 4.57 2.22 10.52
CA GLY A 14 3.95 2.20 11.84
C GLY A 14 2.50 2.66 11.85
N LEU A 15 1.80 2.53 10.72
CA LEU A 15 0.40 2.92 10.55
C LEU A 15 -0.47 1.67 10.38
N PRO A 16 -1.73 1.69 10.84
CA PRO A 16 -2.64 0.59 10.60
C PRO A 16 -2.92 0.46 9.10
N VAL A 17 -2.98 -0.80 8.63
CA VAL A 17 -3.29 -1.17 7.24
C VAL A 17 -4.53 -0.43 6.71
N GLU A 18 -5.54 -0.24 7.56
CA GLU A 18 -6.79 0.45 7.22
C GLU A 18 -6.56 1.90 6.76
N ARG A 19 -5.61 2.60 7.40
CA ARG A 19 -5.26 3.98 7.02
C ARG A 19 -4.53 4.01 5.69
N LEU A 20 -3.65 3.04 5.46
CA LEU A 20 -2.94 2.90 4.21
C LEU A 20 -3.88 2.56 3.06
N LEU A 21 -4.79 1.60 3.25
CA LEU A 21 -5.82 1.25 2.26
C LEU A 21 -6.66 2.47 1.87
N ALA A 22 -7.09 3.30 2.84
CA ALA A 22 -7.82 4.52 2.55
C ALA A 22 -7.02 5.54 1.73
N GLN A 23 -5.70 5.68 1.99
CA GLN A 23 -4.85 6.58 1.20
C GLN A 23 -4.55 6.05 -0.20
N LEU A 24 -4.42 4.73 -0.33
CA LEU A 24 -4.19 4.06 -1.61
C LEU A 24 -5.46 4.14 -2.47
N ASP A 25 -6.63 3.89 -1.87
CA ASP A 25 -7.94 4.08 -2.50
C ASP A 25 -8.16 5.54 -2.96
N GLU A 26 -7.83 6.51 -2.11
CA GLU A 26 -7.89 7.94 -2.48
C GLU A 26 -6.92 8.31 -3.62
N ALA A 27 -5.79 7.62 -3.71
CA ALA A 27 -4.84 7.75 -4.81
C ALA A 27 -5.26 6.98 -6.08
N GLY A 28 -6.37 6.23 -6.04
CA GLY A 28 -6.86 5.41 -7.15
C GLY A 28 -6.05 4.13 -7.38
N LEU A 29 -5.30 3.68 -6.38
CA LEU A 29 -4.63 2.38 -6.38
C LEU A 29 -5.62 1.28 -6.01
N ASP A 30 -5.74 0.28 -6.88
CA ASP A 30 -6.60 -0.88 -6.64
C ASP A 30 -5.92 -1.82 -5.63
N VAL A 31 -6.12 -1.52 -4.35
CA VAL A 31 -5.65 -2.37 -3.25
C VAL A 31 -6.86 -2.97 -2.54
N SER A 32 -7.01 -4.29 -2.67
CA SER A 32 -8.18 -4.98 -2.11
C SER A 32 -7.99 -5.46 -0.67
N GLY A 33 -6.77 -5.41 -0.12
CA GLY A 33 -6.55 -5.83 1.26
C GLY A 33 -5.11 -5.80 1.78
N ALA A 34 -4.94 -6.24 3.03
CA ALA A 34 -3.65 -6.23 3.72
C ALA A 34 -2.56 -7.08 3.03
N ASP A 35 -2.98 -8.11 2.31
CA ASP A 35 -2.13 -9.07 1.61
C ASP A 35 -1.86 -8.65 0.16
N ASP A 36 -2.47 -7.54 -0.28
CA ASP A 36 -2.23 -6.95 -1.60
C ASP A 36 -0.79 -6.41 -1.67
N THR A 37 -0.17 -6.53 -2.84
CA THR A 37 1.24 -6.17 -3.05
C THR A 37 1.32 -4.78 -3.67
N ILE A 38 1.91 -3.85 -2.92
CA ILE A 38 2.22 -2.51 -3.40
C ILE A 38 3.56 -2.58 -4.15
N SER A 39 3.55 -2.20 -5.42
CA SER A 39 4.76 -2.00 -6.20
C SER A 39 5.11 -0.51 -6.22
N ASP A 40 6.36 -0.17 -5.88
CA ASP A 40 6.93 1.20 -5.89
C ASP A 40 6.84 1.94 -7.26
N LYS A 41 6.22 1.32 -8.28
CA LYS A 41 6.19 1.80 -9.65
C LYS A 41 5.04 2.77 -9.97
N GLU A 42 4.01 2.85 -9.14
CA GLU A 42 2.84 3.71 -9.40
C GLU A 42 2.98 5.14 -8.87
N LYS A 43 4.08 5.49 -8.19
CA LYS A 43 4.26 6.84 -7.62
C LYS A 43 4.90 7.88 -8.56
N MET A 44 5.22 7.55 -9.82
CA MET A 44 6.07 8.38 -10.69
C MET A 44 5.59 8.47 -12.16
N GLN A 45 4.39 8.98 -12.41
CA GLN A 45 4.08 9.58 -13.71
C GLN A 45 3.12 10.76 -13.61
#